data_AF-A0A3A0AD26-F1
#
_entry.id   AF-A0A3A0AD26-F1
#
_cell.length_a   1.000
_cell.length_b   1.000
_cell.length_c   1.000
_cell.angle_alpha   90.00
_cell.angle_beta   90.00
_cell.angle_gamma   90.00
#
_symmetry.space_group_name_H-M   'P 1'
#
loop_
_entity.id
_entity.type
_entity.pdbx_description
1 polymer ?
#
loop_
_entity_poly.entity_id
_entity_poly.type
_entity_poly.pdbx_seq_one_letter_code
_entity_poly.pdbx_strand_id
1 'polypeptide(L)'
;IAAALDIPIQVGGGIRTSDHAAQLFAAGVARVIIGTAAVEDPDLVARLVHERGAERIVVGIDARDGMVATRGWLETSGIPAEDLIVTMREHGVQRVVYTDIARDGMLSAPNFMATARAAARGVRVIASGGVATRAQLERLAAIPGVEGAIVGRALYTGDIVLDGTDWRFEQPLNLESSPA
;
A
#
# COMPACT_ATOMS: atom_id res chain seq x y z
N ILE A 1 -8.98 -16.14 -8.24
CA ILE A 1 -7.80 -15.31 -8.57
C ILE A 1 -6.63 -15.70 -7.69
N ALA A 2 -6.66 -15.41 -6.39
CA ALA A 2 -5.56 -15.73 -5.47
C ALA A 2 -5.16 -17.21 -5.45
N ALA A 3 -6.13 -18.14 -5.50
CA ALA A 3 -5.84 -19.58 -5.56
C ALA A 3 -5.31 -20.09 -6.93
N ALA A 4 -5.26 -19.24 -7.95
CA ALA A 4 -4.93 -19.64 -9.33
C ALA A 4 -3.62 -19.04 -9.85
N LEU A 5 -2.95 -18.19 -9.06
CA LEU A 5 -1.74 -17.48 -9.45
C LEU A 5 -0.65 -17.70 -8.41
N ASP A 6 0.58 -17.90 -8.85
CA ASP A 6 1.75 -18.02 -7.96
C ASP A 6 2.26 -16.65 -7.48
N ILE A 7 1.70 -15.56 -8.02
CA ILE A 7 2.05 -14.18 -7.69
C ILE A 7 1.27 -13.76 -6.42
N PRO A 8 1.94 -13.24 -5.38
CA PRO A 8 1.26 -12.77 -4.18
C PRO A 8 0.19 -11.70 -4.48
N ILE A 9 -1.03 -11.95 -4.03
CA ILE A 9 -2.16 -11.03 -4.21
C ILE A 9 -2.36 -10.18 -2.96
N GLN A 10 -2.57 -8.87 -3.16
CA GLN A 10 -2.97 -7.94 -2.11
C GLN A 10 -4.40 -7.48 -2.36
N VAL A 11 -5.21 -7.36 -1.30
CA VAL A 11 -6.62 -6.93 -1.42
C VAL A 11 -6.88 -5.76 -0.50
N GLY A 12 -7.43 -4.68 -1.06
CA GLY A 12 -7.94 -3.54 -0.31
C GLY A 12 -9.43 -3.31 -0.56
N GLY A 13 -10.05 -2.50 0.28
CA GLY A 13 -11.46 -2.09 0.16
C GLY A 13 -12.41 -2.86 1.08
N GLY A 14 -13.13 -2.15 1.95
CA GLY A 14 -14.21 -2.73 2.77
C GLY A 14 -13.77 -3.63 3.93
N ILE A 15 -12.48 -3.73 4.24
CA ILE A 15 -11.98 -4.50 5.40
C ILE A 15 -12.26 -3.71 6.68
N ARG A 16 -13.25 -4.17 7.46
CA ARG A 16 -13.76 -3.48 8.66
C ARG A 16 -13.77 -4.36 9.91
N THR A 17 -13.43 -5.65 9.78
CA THR A 17 -13.43 -6.61 10.90
C THR A 17 -12.28 -7.60 10.74
N SER A 18 -11.83 -8.17 11.87
CA SER A 18 -10.84 -9.26 11.86
C SER A 18 -11.32 -10.47 11.06
N ASP A 19 -12.61 -10.78 11.13
CA ASP A 19 -13.22 -11.89 10.39
C ASP A 19 -13.17 -11.69 8.87
N HIS A 20 -13.43 -10.47 8.38
CA HIS A 20 -13.34 -10.18 6.96
C HIS A 20 -11.88 -10.36 6.47
N ALA A 21 -10.89 -9.85 7.22
CA ALA A 21 -9.49 -10.09 6.89
C ALA A 21 -9.14 -11.59 6.91
N ALA A 22 -9.64 -12.34 7.89
CA ALA A 22 -9.43 -13.78 8.01
C ALA A 22 -9.96 -14.54 6.79
N GLN A 23 -11.14 -14.17 6.27
CA GLN A 23 -11.72 -14.75 5.07
C GLN A 23 -10.85 -14.50 3.82
N LEU A 24 -10.30 -13.29 3.69
CA LEU A 24 -9.37 -12.95 2.60
C LEU A 24 -8.10 -13.80 2.67
N PHE A 25 -7.50 -13.93 3.85
CA PHE A 25 -6.33 -14.78 4.04
C PHE A 25 -6.62 -16.26 3.74
N ALA A 26 -7.78 -16.77 4.17
CA ALA A 26 -8.21 -18.14 3.86
C ALA A 26 -8.41 -18.37 2.35
N ALA A 27 -8.73 -17.32 1.59
CA ALA A 27 -8.83 -17.35 0.13
C ALA A 27 -7.47 -17.26 -0.60
N GLY A 28 -6.34 -17.18 0.13
CA GLY A 28 -4.99 -17.11 -0.43
C GLY A 28 -4.44 -15.70 -0.64
N VAL A 29 -5.09 -14.67 -0.10
CA VAL A 29 -4.56 -13.29 -0.14
C VAL A 29 -3.29 -13.20 0.71
N ALA A 30 -2.23 -12.61 0.16
CA ALA A 30 -0.94 -12.46 0.85
C ALA A 30 -0.95 -11.28 1.82
N ARG A 31 -1.51 -10.13 1.41
CA ARG A 31 -1.66 -8.94 2.26
C ARG A 31 -3.04 -8.30 2.14
N VAL A 32 -3.52 -7.75 3.24
CA VAL A 32 -4.73 -6.91 3.24
C VAL A 32 -4.34 -5.44 3.37
N ILE A 33 -5.01 -4.57 2.62
CA ILE A 33 -4.79 -3.12 2.62
C ILE A 33 -5.97 -2.46 3.33
N ILE A 34 -5.72 -1.90 4.50
CA ILE A 34 -6.71 -1.24 5.34
C ILE A 34 -6.66 0.27 5.06
N GLY A 35 -7.68 0.80 4.40
CA GLY A 35 -7.80 2.24 4.11
C GLY A 35 -8.52 2.96 5.25
N THR A 36 -9.76 3.39 4.98
CA THR A 36 -10.57 4.21 5.92
C THR A 36 -10.67 3.65 7.35
N ALA A 37 -10.64 2.32 7.55
CA ALA A 37 -10.69 1.76 8.90
C ALA A 37 -9.46 2.13 9.74
N ALA A 38 -8.31 2.40 9.13
CA ALA A 38 -7.12 2.87 9.84
C ALA A 38 -7.32 4.26 10.48
N VAL A 39 -8.27 5.04 9.97
CA VAL A 39 -8.65 6.35 10.54
C VAL A 39 -9.80 6.21 11.53
N GLU A 40 -10.83 5.43 11.18
CA GLU A 40 -12.06 5.34 11.97
C GLU A 40 -11.95 4.35 13.16
N ASP A 41 -11.09 3.33 13.05
CA ASP A 41 -10.87 2.27 14.05
C ASP A 41 -9.39 1.80 14.01
N PRO A 42 -8.45 2.62 14.52
CA PRO A 42 -7.02 2.27 14.52
C PRO A 42 -6.72 1.01 15.36
N ASP A 43 -7.54 0.70 16.36
CA ASP A 43 -7.39 -0.50 17.19
C ASP A 43 -7.62 -1.79 16.41
N LEU A 44 -8.47 -1.77 15.37
CA LEU A 44 -8.57 -2.89 14.42
C LEU A 44 -7.24 -3.16 13.71
N VAL A 45 -6.52 -2.12 13.31
CA VAL A 45 -5.23 -2.29 12.65
C VAL A 45 -4.22 -2.93 13.61
N ALA A 46 -4.12 -2.42 14.84
CA ALA A 46 -3.24 -2.97 15.86
C ALA A 46 -3.54 -4.45 16.16
N ARG A 47 -4.83 -4.79 16.29
CA ARG A 47 -5.29 -6.17 16.51
C ARG A 47 -4.92 -7.06 15.33
N LEU A 48 -5.14 -6.62 14.09
CA LEU A 48 -4.78 -7.37 12.89
C LEU A 48 -3.27 -7.58 12.76
N VAL A 49 -2.47 -6.56 13.09
CA VAL A 49 -1.00 -6.69 13.12
C VAL A 49 -0.59 -7.75 14.16
N HIS A 50 -1.19 -7.74 15.35
CA HIS A 50 -0.92 -8.72 16.38
C HIS A 50 -1.33 -10.15 15.98
N GLU A 51 -2.54 -10.31 15.44
CA GLU A 51 -3.10 -11.63 15.09
C GLU A 51 -2.49 -12.26 13.84
N ARG A 52 -2.05 -11.45 12.87
CA ARG A 52 -1.66 -11.91 11.53
C ARG A 52 -0.21 -11.61 11.15
N GLY A 53 0.47 -10.78 11.93
CA GLY A 53 1.83 -10.32 11.67
C GLY A 53 1.88 -9.11 10.75
N ALA A 54 2.81 -8.19 11.04
CA ALA A 54 2.96 -6.91 10.35
C ALA A 54 3.22 -7.05 8.83
N GLU A 55 3.84 -8.14 8.38
CA GLU A 55 4.10 -8.37 6.94
C GLU A 55 2.84 -8.56 6.10
N ARG A 56 1.74 -8.99 6.73
CA ARG A 56 0.45 -9.25 6.08
C ARG A 56 -0.49 -8.05 6.09
N ILE A 57 -0.17 -7.00 6.85
CA ILE A 57 -1.02 -5.82 7.03
C ILE A 57 -0.37 -4.61 6.39
N VAL A 58 -1.13 -3.96 5.51
CA VAL A 58 -0.73 -2.72 4.85
C VAL A 58 -1.78 -1.67 5.13
N VAL A 59 -1.37 -0.42 5.39
CA VAL A 59 -2.33 0.69 5.50
C VAL A 59 -2.36 1.48 4.21
N GLY A 60 -3.55 1.72 3.67
CA GLY A 60 -3.77 2.62 2.54
C GLY A 60 -3.92 4.06 3.03
N ILE A 61 -3.02 4.92 2.59
CA ILE A 61 -3.00 6.35 2.90
C ILE A 61 -3.28 7.11 1.59
N ASP A 62 -4.54 7.43 1.38
CA ASP A 62 -4.94 8.25 0.24
C ASP A 62 -4.90 9.72 0.66
N ALA A 63 -4.03 10.50 0.03
CA ALA A 63 -3.77 11.89 0.40
C ALA A 63 -4.24 12.86 -0.68
N ARG A 64 -4.95 13.90 -0.27
CA ARG A 64 -5.27 15.10 -1.07
C ARG A 64 -4.60 16.29 -0.40
N ASP A 65 -3.68 16.93 -1.11
CA ASP A 65 -2.93 18.09 -0.60
C ASP A 65 -2.23 17.82 0.75
N GLY A 66 -1.75 16.59 0.95
CA GLY A 66 -1.08 16.16 2.19
C GLY A 66 -2.03 15.75 3.33
N MET A 67 -3.34 15.85 3.15
CA MET A 67 -4.36 15.46 4.12
C MET A 67 -4.99 14.13 3.74
N VAL A 68 -5.29 13.28 4.72
CA VAL A 68 -5.89 11.95 4.48
C VAL A 68 -7.33 12.13 4.00
N ALA A 69 -7.67 11.46 2.90
CA ALA A 69 -9.04 11.31 2.44
C ALA A 69 -9.58 9.91 2.78
N THR A 70 -10.85 9.85 3.17
CA THR A 70 -11.54 8.63 3.59
C THR A 70 -12.80 8.39 2.75
N ARG A 71 -13.44 7.22 2.95
CA ARG A 71 -14.72 6.85 2.32
C ARG A 71 -14.72 7.00 0.80
N GLY A 72 -13.71 6.42 0.16
CA GLY A 72 -13.56 6.51 -1.30
C GLY A 72 -13.25 7.92 -1.80
N TRP A 73 -12.47 8.68 -1.02
CA TRP A 73 -12.00 10.05 -1.34
C TRP A 73 -13.08 11.13 -1.32
N LEU A 74 -14.26 10.80 -0.79
CA LEU A 74 -15.40 11.72 -0.67
C LEU A 74 -15.22 12.70 0.51
N GLU A 75 -14.57 12.25 1.58
CA GLU A 75 -14.35 13.04 2.78
C GLU A 75 -12.84 13.31 2.93
N THR A 76 -12.45 14.58 3.01
CA THR A 76 -11.09 14.95 3.46
C THR A 76 -11.12 15.05 4.97
N SER A 77 -10.33 14.23 5.65
CA SER A 77 -10.16 14.33 7.10
C SER A 77 -9.30 15.54 7.48
N GLY A 78 -9.32 15.93 8.75
CA GLY A 78 -8.40 16.91 9.31
C GLY A 78 -7.01 16.35 9.64
N ILE A 79 -6.70 15.11 9.25
CA ILE A 79 -5.48 14.40 9.64
C ILE A 79 -4.43 14.52 8.54
N PRO A 80 -3.24 15.06 8.83
CA PRO A 80 -2.11 15.02 7.91
C PRO A 80 -1.69 13.56 7.62
N ALA A 81 -1.39 13.26 6.36
CA ALA A 81 -1.02 11.90 5.95
C ALA A 81 0.23 11.38 6.67
N GLU A 82 1.19 12.26 6.94
CA GLU A 82 2.41 11.91 7.66
C GLU A 82 2.15 11.58 9.14
N ASP A 83 1.15 12.23 9.76
CA ASP A 83 0.76 11.95 11.15
C ASP A 83 0.08 10.60 11.26
N LEU A 84 -0.83 10.27 10.33
CA LEU A 84 -1.45 8.95 10.28
C LEU A 84 -0.42 7.85 10.10
N ILE A 85 0.61 8.06 9.27
CA ILE A 85 1.71 7.09 9.10
C ILE A 85 2.44 6.86 10.44
N VAL A 86 2.72 7.92 11.19
CA VAL A 86 3.37 7.81 12.51
C VAL A 86 2.49 7.01 13.48
N THR A 87 1.20 7.33 13.57
CA THR A 87 0.24 6.59 14.41
C THR A 87 0.18 5.11 14.02
N MET A 88 0.08 4.80 12.73
CA MET A 88 0.00 3.41 12.27
C MET A 88 1.29 2.63 12.56
N ARG A 89 2.45 3.28 12.43
CA ARG A 89 3.74 2.70 12.81
C ARG A 89 3.79 2.36 14.30
N GLU A 90 3.23 3.22 15.16
CA GLU A 90 3.10 2.95 16.60
C GLU A 90 2.17 1.76 16.90
N HIS A 91 1.18 1.52 16.04
CA HIS A 91 0.35 0.30 16.04
C HIS A 91 1.02 -0.92 15.39
N GLY A 92 2.31 -0.84 15.06
CA GLY A 92 3.12 -1.95 14.53
C GLY A 92 3.03 -2.14 13.01
N VAL A 93 2.39 -1.22 12.28
CA VAL A 93 2.39 -1.24 10.81
C VAL A 93 3.79 -0.93 10.29
N GLN A 94 4.29 -1.78 9.39
CA GLN A 94 5.59 -1.59 8.76
C GLN A 94 5.52 -1.06 7.32
N ARG A 95 4.33 -1.15 6.70
CA ARG A 95 4.15 -0.91 5.26
C ARG A 95 2.89 -0.10 5.00
N VAL A 96 3.01 0.90 4.13
CA VAL A 96 1.88 1.72 3.67
C VAL A 96 1.83 1.78 2.15
N VAL A 97 0.62 1.84 1.60
CA VAL A 97 0.39 2.34 0.24
C VAL A 97 0.11 3.82 0.38
N TYR A 98 0.96 4.66 -0.22
CA TYR A 98 0.73 6.11 -0.24
C TYR A 98 0.23 6.52 -1.62
N THR A 99 -1.01 7.00 -1.69
CA THR A 99 -1.63 7.47 -2.94
C THR A 99 -1.75 8.99 -2.93
N ASP A 100 -1.14 9.67 -3.89
CA ASP A 100 -1.51 11.07 -4.18
C ASP A 100 -2.74 11.08 -5.10
N ILE A 101 -3.90 11.39 -4.50
CA ILE A 101 -5.20 11.36 -5.18
C ILE A 101 -5.24 12.33 -6.36
N ALA A 102 -4.55 13.47 -6.29
CA ALA A 102 -4.56 14.47 -7.37
C ALA A 102 -3.84 13.98 -8.63
N ARG A 103 -3.06 12.90 -8.52
CA ARG A 103 -2.29 12.29 -9.61
C ARG A 103 -2.85 10.95 -10.05
N ASP A 104 -3.78 10.38 -9.31
CA ASP A 104 -4.28 9.04 -9.62
C ASP A 104 -5.00 9.01 -10.98
N GLY A 105 -4.62 8.04 -11.81
CA GLY A 105 -5.11 7.93 -13.19
C GLY A 105 -4.70 9.07 -14.15
N MET A 106 -3.90 10.05 -13.72
CA MET A 106 -3.57 11.24 -14.53
C MET A 106 -2.36 11.08 -15.47
N LEU A 107 -1.57 10.01 -15.30
CA LEU A 107 -0.32 9.78 -16.07
C LEU A 107 0.66 10.97 -16.00
N SER A 108 0.62 11.75 -14.92
CA SER A 108 1.33 13.03 -14.77
C SER A 108 2.62 12.97 -13.93
N ALA A 109 3.12 11.75 -13.71
CA ALA A 109 4.19 11.37 -12.78
C ALA A 109 3.74 11.27 -11.30
N PRO A 110 4.35 10.34 -10.52
CA PRO A 110 4.14 10.23 -9.08
C PRO A 110 4.56 11.46 -8.30
N ASN A 111 4.02 11.62 -7.09
CA ASN A 111 4.49 12.63 -6.16
C ASN A 111 5.74 12.16 -5.41
N PHE A 112 6.91 12.26 -6.06
CA PHE A 112 8.18 11.82 -5.49
C PHE A 112 8.48 12.47 -4.14
N MET A 113 8.17 13.76 -3.98
CA MET A 113 8.46 14.49 -2.74
C MET A 113 7.58 14.01 -1.59
N ALA A 114 6.27 13.90 -1.80
CA ALA A 114 5.36 13.42 -0.76
C ALA A 114 5.63 11.95 -0.40
N THR A 115 5.96 11.12 -1.40
CA THR A 115 6.35 9.72 -1.20
C THR A 115 7.63 9.63 -0.35
N ALA A 116 8.65 10.45 -0.64
CA ALA A 116 9.88 10.49 0.15
C ALA A 116 9.63 10.95 1.59
N ARG A 117 8.75 11.94 1.81
CA ARG A 117 8.37 12.37 3.16
C ARG A 117 7.65 11.27 3.92
N ALA A 118 6.72 10.55 3.28
CA ALA A 118 6.06 9.40 3.87
C ALA A 118 7.07 8.32 4.29
N ALA A 119 8.01 7.96 3.41
CA ALA A 119 9.05 6.96 3.68
C ALA A 119 9.99 7.40 4.82
N ALA A 120 10.31 8.69 4.91
CA ALA A 120 11.12 9.26 5.99
C ALA A 120 10.46 9.12 7.38
N ARG A 121 9.17 8.75 7.46
CA ARG A 121 8.49 8.39 8.72
C ARG A 121 8.79 6.96 9.19
N GLY A 122 9.72 6.25 8.55
CA GLY A 122 10.23 4.96 9.06
C GLY A 122 9.30 3.77 8.79
N VAL A 123 8.47 3.87 7.74
CA VAL A 123 7.71 2.76 7.17
C VAL A 123 8.19 2.49 5.75
N ARG A 124 7.97 1.28 5.26
CA ARG A 124 8.17 0.96 3.85
C ARG A 124 6.96 1.47 3.05
N VAL A 125 7.23 2.13 1.93
CA VAL A 125 6.20 2.78 1.11
C VAL A 125 6.07 2.06 -0.22
N ILE A 126 4.83 1.74 -0.56
CA ILE A 126 4.41 1.44 -1.92
C ILE A 126 3.79 2.73 -2.49
N ALA A 127 4.44 3.31 -3.49
CA ALA A 127 3.97 4.54 -4.11
C ALA A 127 2.77 4.28 -5.04
N SER A 128 1.76 5.14 -4.99
CA SER A 128 0.56 5.04 -5.84
C SER A 128 0.15 6.41 -6.38
N GLY A 129 -0.45 6.41 -7.58
CA GLY A 129 -0.91 7.61 -8.29
C GLY A 129 0.14 8.20 -9.24
N GLY A 130 -0.25 8.40 -10.50
CA GLY A 130 0.50 9.19 -11.49
C GLY A 130 1.62 8.49 -12.26
N VAL A 131 1.95 7.22 -11.97
CA VAL A 131 2.97 6.49 -12.75
C VAL A 131 2.58 6.42 -14.23
N ALA A 132 3.52 6.79 -15.10
CA ALA A 132 3.35 6.82 -16.55
C ALA A 132 4.54 6.23 -17.34
N THR A 133 5.76 6.22 -16.78
CA THR A 133 6.94 5.74 -17.52
C THR A 133 7.90 4.92 -16.64
N ARG A 134 8.76 4.10 -17.27
CA ARG A 134 9.79 3.31 -16.57
C ARG A 134 10.79 4.18 -15.79
N ALA A 135 11.20 5.31 -16.35
CA ALA A 135 12.09 6.26 -15.67
C ALA A 135 11.51 6.79 -14.35
N GLN A 136 10.18 6.90 -14.24
CA GLN A 136 9.52 7.29 -12.99
C GLN A 136 9.58 6.16 -11.95
N LEU A 137 9.47 4.89 -12.37
CA LEU A 137 9.65 3.73 -11.50
C LEU A 137 11.10 3.65 -10.97
N GLU A 138 12.09 3.84 -11.85
CA GLU A 138 13.50 3.90 -11.46
C GLU A 138 13.78 5.03 -10.46
N ARG A 139 13.16 6.20 -10.69
CA ARG A 139 13.25 7.32 -9.75
C ARG A 139 12.59 7.02 -8.40
N LEU A 140 11.45 6.31 -8.38
CA LEU A 140 10.82 5.86 -7.13
C LEU A 140 11.72 4.86 -6.39
N ALA A 141 12.29 3.89 -7.10
CA ALA A 141 13.19 2.89 -6.53
C ALA A 141 14.47 3.49 -5.91
N ALA A 142 14.90 4.67 -6.37
CA ALA A 142 16.02 5.40 -5.79
C ALA A 142 15.68 6.13 -4.47
N ILE A 143 14.42 6.20 -4.06
CA ILE A 143 14.00 6.86 -2.82
C ILE A 143 14.14 5.87 -1.64
N PRO A 144 14.95 6.19 -0.61
CA PRO A 144 15.07 5.33 0.57
C PRO A 144 13.71 5.08 1.23
N GLY A 145 13.42 3.81 1.51
CA GLY A 145 12.17 3.38 2.13
C GLY A 145 11.01 3.15 1.16
N VAL A 146 11.15 3.48 -0.13
CA VAL A 146 10.20 3.04 -1.17
C VAL A 146 10.59 1.65 -1.63
N GLU A 147 9.67 0.68 -1.49
CA GLU A 147 9.92 -0.73 -1.87
C GLU A 147 9.09 -1.18 -3.07
N GLY A 148 8.12 -0.36 -3.51
CA GLY A 148 7.26 -0.72 -4.62
C GLY A 148 6.47 0.46 -5.18
N ALA A 149 5.80 0.21 -6.30
CA ALA A 149 4.91 1.16 -6.94
C ALA A 149 3.68 0.43 -7.51
N ILE A 150 2.51 1.06 -7.42
CA ILE A 150 1.29 0.61 -8.08
C ILE A 150 1.22 1.28 -9.45
N VAL A 151 1.11 0.45 -10.50
CA VAL A 151 0.90 0.91 -11.86
C VAL A 151 -0.48 0.49 -12.32
N GLY A 152 -1.38 1.45 -12.49
CA GLY A 152 -2.74 1.23 -12.97
C GLY A 152 -2.86 1.57 -14.45
N ARG A 153 -3.36 2.79 -14.72
CA ARG A 153 -3.69 3.27 -16.08
C ARG A 153 -2.59 3.02 -17.11
N ALA A 154 -1.32 3.29 -16.79
CA ALA A 154 -0.20 3.14 -17.72
C ALA A 154 -0.02 1.71 -18.26
N LEU A 155 -0.43 0.68 -17.50
CA LEU A 155 -0.46 -0.70 -18.00
C LEU A 155 -1.60 -0.90 -19.01
N TYR A 156 -2.79 -0.36 -18.70
CA TYR A 156 -3.97 -0.50 -19.56
C TYR A 156 -3.84 0.29 -20.87
N THR A 157 -3.17 1.43 -20.86
CA THR A 157 -2.96 2.29 -22.03
C THR A 157 -1.70 1.95 -22.82
N GLY A 158 -0.86 1.04 -22.32
CA GLY A 158 0.36 0.58 -22.99
C GLY A 158 1.55 1.55 -22.88
N ASP A 159 1.46 2.60 -22.05
CA ASP A 159 2.59 3.50 -21.76
C ASP A 159 3.72 2.76 -21.03
N ILE A 160 3.35 1.76 -20.22
CA ILE A 160 4.27 0.79 -19.63
C ILE A 160 3.81 -0.60 -20.06
N VAL A 161 4.73 -1.35 -20.64
CA VAL A 161 4.54 -2.76 -20.98
C VAL A 161 5.36 -3.57 -20.00
N LEU A 162 4.74 -4.57 -19.37
CA LEU A 162 5.46 -5.56 -18.59
C LEU A 162 5.87 -6.67 -19.54
N ASP A 163 7.14 -6.70 -19.94
CA ASP A 163 7.70 -7.86 -20.63
C ASP A 163 8.37 -8.79 -19.60
N GLY A 164 8.44 -10.09 -19.89
CA GLY A 164 8.95 -11.12 -18.98
C GLY A 164 10.40 -10.93 -18.48
N THR A 165 11.09 -9.85 -18.90
CA THR A 165 12.46 -9.54 -18.49
C THR A 165 12.52 -8.46 -17.39
N ASP A 166 11.42 -7.74 -17.16
CA ASP A 166 11.35 -6.60 -16.23
C ASP A 166 11.13 -6.98 -14.76
N TRP A 167 10.83 -8.24 -14.45
CA TRP A 167 10.41 -8.64 -13.11
C TRP A 167 11.09 -9.91 -12.59
N ARG A 168 11.37 -9.89 -11.29
CA ARG A 168 11.63 -11.09 -10.49
C ARG A 168 10.49 -11.18 -9.49
N PHE A 169 9.80 -12.31 -9.41
CA PHE A 169 8.89 -12.53 -8.31
C PHE A 169 9.70 -12.51 -7.01
N GLU A 170 9.31 -11.66 -6.06
CA GLU A 170 9.69 -11.91 -4.67
C GLU A 170 9.27 -13.34 -4.37
N GLN A 171 10.17 -14.14 -3.78
CA GLN A 171 9.76 -15.45 -3.31
C GLN A 171 8.56 -15.27 -2.38
N PRO A 172 7.55 -16.17 -2.44
CA PRO A 172 6.43 -16.11 -1.52
C PRO A 172 6.98 -15.95 -0.10
N LEU A 173 6.40 -15.02 0.66
CA LEU A 173 6.80 -14.76 2.05
C LEU A 173 7.00 -16.11 2.74
N ASN A 174 8.24 -16.41 3.13
CA ASN A 174 8.56 -17.67 3.78
C ASN A 174 8.12 -17.53 5.24
N LEU A 175 6.85 -17.83 5.48
CA LEU A 175 6.13 -17.52 6.73
C LEU A 175 6.43 -18.51 7.87
N GLU A 176 7.31 -19.47 7.65
CA GLU A 176 7.67 -20.51 8.64
C GLU A 176 8.83 -20.14 9.56
N SER A 177 9.44 -18.96 9.41
CA SER A 177 10.47 -18.49 10.33
C SER A 177 9.96 -17.37 11.24
N SER A 178 9.11 -17.72 12.21
CA SER A 178 9.03 -16.94 13.45
C SER A 178 10.10 -17.51 14.40
N PRO A 179 11.02 -16.70 14.93
CA PRO A 179 11.90 -17.19 15.98
C PRO A 179 11.05 -17.52 17.22
N ALA A 180 11.41 -18.63 17.86
CA ALA A 180 10.92 -19.04 19.17
C ALA A 180 11.30 -18.03 20.27
#